data_AF-A0A0R2I915-F1
#
_entry.id   AF-A0A0R2I915-F1
#
_cell.length_a   1.000
_cell.length_b   1.000
_cell.length_c   1.000
_cell.angle_alpha   90.00
_cell.angle_beta   90.00
_cell.angle_gamma   90.00
#
_symmetry.space_group_name_H-M   'P 1'
#
loop_
_entity.id
_entity.type
_entity.pdbx_description
1 polymer ?
#
loop_
_entity_poly.entity_id
_entity_poly.type
_entity_poly.pdbx_seq_one_letter_code
_entity_poly.pdbx_strand_id
1 'polypeptide(L)'
;MDEKEVIERKLFSDTSRYNDIIDRPYQHSRAHLPMTNEDRAMQFSPFAALTGFNGLIRERAVNYKHKQYLSAAQQAAIRQQLQVGRTLVFDYFDGQSGYYQEIRGTIKKIVPQRGRLWLTDGDSLVIASIRAVRLANHE
;
A
#
# COMPACT_ATOMS: atom_id res chain seq x y z
N MET A 1 -6.78 1.69 39.39
CA MET A 1 -5.63 1.05 38.71
C MET A 1 -5.67 1.55 37.28
N ASP A 2 -4.63 2.24 36.83
CA ASP A 2 -4.63 2.91 35.52
C ASP A 2 -4.68 1.89 34.39
N GLU A 3 -5.51 2.11 33.36
CA GLU A 3 -5.66 1.22 32.20
C GLU A 3 -4.30 0.91 31.52
N LYS A 4 -3.39 1.87 31.59
CA LYS A 4 -2.01 1.77 31.11
C LYS A 4 -1.22 0.66 31.81
N GLU A 5 -1.29 0.59 33.14
CA GLU A 5 -0.56 -0.42 33.93
C GLU A 5 -1.06 -1.84 33.61
N VAL A 6 -2.38 -1.98 33.39
CA VAL A 6 -3.00 -3.26 33.03
C VAL A 6 -2.55 -3.74 31.66
N ILE A 7 -2.43 -2.82 30.68
CA ILE A 7 -1.95 -3.12 29.33
C ILE A 7 -0.47 -3.47 29.35
N GLU A 8 0.36 -2.70 30.07
CA GLU A 8 1.80 -2.95 30.20
C GLU A 8 2.07 -4.33 30.80
N ARG A 9 1.35 -4.69 31.86
CA ARG A 9 1.48 -6.00 32.52
C ARG A 9 1.03 -7.18 31.65
N LYS A 10 0.19 -6.93 30.64
CA LYS A 10 -0.24 -7.93 29.64
C LYS A 10 0.74 -8.06 28.48
N LEU A 11 1.43 -6.97 28.11
CA LEU A 11 2.34 -6.90 26.97
C LEU A 11 3.77 -7.28 27.32
N PHE A 12 4.24 -6.99 28.54
CA PHE A 12 5.63 -7.20 28.94
C PHE A 12 5.77 -8.33 29.95
N SER A 13 6.80 -9.15 29.76
CA SER A 13 7.16 -10.20 30.71
C SER A 13 7.68 -9.60 32.03
N ASP A 14 7.46 -10.29 33.14
CA ASP A 14 8.03 -9.92 34.43
C ASP A 14 9.58 -9.92 34.36
N THR A 15 10.18 -8.76 34.62
CA THR A 15 11.63 -8.53 34.57
C THR A 15 12.28 -8.51 35.96
N SER A 16 11.51 -8.75 37.02
CA SER A 16 11.97 -8.69 38.42
C SER A 16 13.20 -9.57 38.72
N ARG A 17 13.35 -10.68 37.98
CA ARG A 17 14.53 -11.57 38.04
C ARG A 17 15.86 -10.87 37.71
N TYR A 18 15.83 -9.73 37.02
CA TYR A 18 17.03 -8.99 36.58
C TYR A 18 17.27 -7.70 37.37
N ASN A 19 16.54 -7.47 38.47
CA ASN A 19 16.71 -6.27 39.31
C ASN A 19 18.14 -6.09 39.85
N ASP A 20 18.91 -7.18 39.97
CA ASP A 20 20.30 -7.19 40.40
C ASP A 20 21.30 -6.70 39.34
N ILE A 21 20.86 -6.58 38.08
CA ILE A 21 21.69 -6.15 36.94
C ILE A 21 21.12 -4.97 36.14
N ILE A 22 19.83 -4.64 36.27
CA ILE A 22 19.15 -3.66 35.41
C ILE A 22 19.71 -2.23 35.52
N ASP A 23 20.14 -1.83 36.72
CA ASP A 23 20.70 -0.49 37.00
C ASP A 23 22.24 -0.45 36.98
N ARG A 24 22.89 -1.50 36.49
CA ARG A 24 24.36 -1.52 36.46
C ARG A 24 24.90 -0.48 35.47
N PRO A 25 25.90 0.32 35.86
CA PRO A 25 26.51 1.27 34.95
C PRO A 25 27.17 0.53 33.79
N TYR A 26 26.96 1.03 32.58
CA TYR A 26 27.60 0.48 31.40
C TYR A 26 29.12 0.62 31.48
N GLN A 27 29.85 -0.49 31.34
CA GLN A 27 31.32 -0.50 31.33
C GLN A 27 31.83 -0.49 29.89
N HIS A 28 32.44 0.63 29.49
CA HIS A 28 33.08 0.73 28.19
C HIS A 28 34.29 -0.21 28.11
N SER A 29 34.32 -1.07 27.10
CA SER A 29 35.49 -1.88 26.79
C SER A 29 36.68 -0.99 26.42
N ARG A 30 37.84 -1.26 27.03
CA ARG A 30 39.09 -0.53 26.74
C ARG A 30 39.83 -1.07 25.52
N ALA A 31 39.60 -2.33 25.18
CA ALA A 31 40.26 -3.02 24.06
C ALA A 31 39.46 -2.94 22.75
N HIS A 32 38.12 -2.82 22.86
CA HIS A 32 37.23 -2.77 21.71
C HIS A 32 36.31 -1.56 21.83
N LEU A 33 36.69 -0.48 21.15
CA LEU A 33 35.88 0.73 21.06
C LEU A 33 34.54 0.41 20.37
N PRO A 34 33.42 0.95 20.86
CA PRO A 34 32.15 0.81 20.18
C PRO A 34 32.21 1.51 18.83
N MET A 35 31.62 0.89 17.81
CA MET A 35 31.44 1.48 16.49
C MET A 35 30.71 2.82 16.60
N THR A 36 31.17 3.83 15.84
CA THR A 36 30.55 5.15 15.82
C THR A 36 29.12 5.09 15.29
N ASN A 37 28.28 6.08 15.60
CA ASN A 37 26.92 6.12 15.07
C ASN A 37 26.88 6.25 13.54
N GLU A 38 27.88 6.91 12.95
CA GLU A 38 28.02 7.05 11.50
C GLU A 38 28.38 5.73 10.82
N ASP A 39 29.37 5.00 11.37
CA ASP A 39 29.73 3.67 10.88
C ASP A 39 28.58 2.66 11.05
N ARG A 40 27.82 2.77 12.15
CA ARG A 40 26.58 2.00 12.36
C ARG A 40 25.53 2.35 11.30
N ALA A 41 25.36 3.62 10.95
CA ALA A 41 24.44 4.05 9.90
C ALA A 41 24.87 3.56 8.51
N MET A 42 26.17 3.48 8.24
CA MET A 42 26.69 2.94 6.97
C MET A 42 26.31 1.48 6.73
N GLN A 43 26.10 0.67 7.77
CA GLN A 43 25.57 -0.69 7.59
C GLN A 43 24.17 -0.72 6.96
N PHE A 44 23.41 0.38 7.09
CA PHE A 44 22.11 0.61 6.45
C PHE A 44 22.21 1.43 5.15
N SER A 45 23.43 1.83 4.73
CA SER A 45 23.72 2.50 3.45
C SER A 45 23.27 1.74 2.18
N PRO A 46 23.20 0.39 2.10
CA PRO A 46 22.65 -0.26 0.90
C PRO A 46 21.20 0.14 0.57
N PHE A 47 20.46 0.73 1.51
CA PHE A 47 19.15 1.33 1.26
C PHE A 47 19.21 2.79 0.78
N ALA A 48 20.38 3.43 0.73
CA ALA A 48 20.58 4.78 0.22
C ALA A 48 20.20 4.91 -1.26
N ALA A 49 20.22 3.82 -2.04
CA ALA A 49 19.68 3.79 -3.40
C ALA A 49 18.19 4.23 -3.46
N LEU A 50 17.42 4.08 -2.38
CA LEU A 50 16.05 4.58 -2.27
C LEU A 50 15.96 6.12 -2.31
N THR A 51 17.03 6.85 -2.00
CA THR A 51 17.06 8.32 -2.13
C THR A 51 16.98 8.80 -3.58
N GLY A 52 17.42 7.97 -4.54
CA GLY A 52 17.30 8.25 -5.98
C GLY A 52 15.87 8.12 -6.52
N PHE A 53 14.98 7.42 -5.82
CA PHE A 53 13.57 7.24 -6.24
C PHE A 53 12.67 8.42 -5.89
N ASN A 54 13.17 9.40 -5.13
CA ASN A 54 12.41 10.59 -4.77
C ASN A 54 11.90 11.35 -6.00
N GLY A 55 12.67 11.41 -7.08
CA GLY A 55 12.25 12.01 -8.35
C GLY A 55 11.09 11.23 -8.99
N LEU A 56 11.22 9.92 -9.10
CA LEU A 56 10.19 9.03 -9.66
C LEU A 56 8.89 9.04 -8.86
N ILE A 57 8.98 9.12 -7.53
CA ILE A 57 7.81 9.25 -6.64
C ILE A 57 7.11 10.58 -6.89
N ARG A 58 7.85 11.70 -7.00
CA ARG A 58 7.26 13.02 -7.28
C ARG A 58 6.58 13.06 -8.64
N GLU A 59 7.23 12.54 -9.67
CA GLU A 59 6.67 12.46 -11.02
C GLU A 59 5.37 11.63 -11.04
N ARG A 60 5.39 10.44 -10.42
CA ARG A 60 4.19 9.62 -10.26
C ARG A 60 3.11 10.33 -9.45
N ALA A 61 3.47 11.07 -8.41
CA ALA A 61 2.51 11.80 -7.58
C ALA A 61 1.79 12.90 -8.37
N VAL A 62 2.45 13.53 -9.35
CA VAL A 62 1.81 14.49 -10.26
C VAL A 62 0.69 13.82 -11.05
N ASN A 63 0.96 12.67 -11.68
CA ASN A 63 -0.06 11.95 -12.43
C ASN A 63 -1.23 11.52 -11.54
N TYR A 64 -0.95 11.09 -10.31
CA TYR A 64 -1.97 10.60 -9.38
C TYR A 64 -2.73 11.73 -8.65
N LYS A 65 -2.41 12.99 -8.88
CA LYS A 65 -3.08 14.15 -8.25
C LYS A 65 -4.58 14.20 -8.53
N HIS A 66 -5.01 13.75 -9.71
CA HIS A 66 -6.42 13.75 -10.12
C HIS A 66 -7.17 12.46 -9.74
N LYS A 67 -6.48 11.48 -9.16
CA LYS A 67 -7.11 10.20 -8.80
C LYS A 67 -8.07 10.40 -7.62
N GLN A 68 -9.32 10.01 -7.84
CA GLN A 68 -10.34 9.96 -6.80
C GLN A 68 -10.32 8.58 -6.14
N TYR A 69 -10.11 8.56 -4.81
CA TYR A 69 -10.18 7.34 -4.01
C TYR A 69 -11.61 7.17 -3.49
N LEU A 70 -12.28 6.13 -3.97
CA LEU A 70 -13.65 5.81 -3.59
C LEU A 70 -13.72 5.19 -2.19
N SER A 71 -14.82 5.45 -1.48
CA SER A 71 -15.10 4.80 -0.19
C SER A 71 -15.35 3.29 -0.35
N ALA A 72 -15.24 2.53 0.74
CA ALA A 72 -15.48 1.08 0.71
C ALA A 72 -16.88 0.73 0.17
N ALA A 73 -17.91 1.51 0.52
CA ALA A 73 -19.27 1.33 0.02
C ALA A 73 -19.38 1.57 -1.49
N GLN A 74 -18.75 2.64 -2.00
CA GLN A 74 -18.72 2.95 -3.43
C GLN A 74 -17.99 1.86 -4.22
N GLN A 75 -16.85 1.37 -3.70
CA GLN A 75 -16.12 0.26 -4.33
C GLN A 75 -16.94 -1.03 -4.35
N ALA A 76 -17.68 -1.33 -3.28
CA ALA A 76 -18.55 -2.50 -3.21
C ALA A 76 -19.69 -2.42 -4.24
N ALA A 77 -20.31 -1.25 -4.40
CA ALA A 77 -21.35 -1.02 -5.40
C ALA A 77 -20.85 -1.25 -6.84
N ILE A 78 -19.66 -0.74 -7.16
CA ILE A 78 -19.02 -0.99 -8.48
C ILE A 78 -18.77 -2.49 -8.66
N ARG A 79 -18.19 -3.16 -7.66
CA ARG A 79 -17.91 -4.60 -7.73
C ARG A 79 -19.15 -5.45 -7.97
N GLN A 80 -20.30 -5.08 -7.40
CA GLN A 80 -21.57 -5.78 -7.62
C GLN A 80 -22.07 -5.66 -9.07
N GLN A 81 -21.73 -4.56 -9.75
CA GLN A 81 -22.11 -4.33 -11.15
C GLN A 81 -21.21 -5.07 -12.15
N LEU A 82 -20.01 -5.48 -11.73
CA LEU A 82 -19.06 -6.23 -12.56
C LEU A 82 -19.49 -7.69 -12.68
N GLN A 83 -20.01 -8.08 -13.84
CA GLN A 83 -20.43 -9.45 -14.14
C GLN A 83 -19.80 -9.94 -15.43
N VAL A 84 -19.33 -11.19 -15.44
CA VAL A 84 -18.77 -11.83 -16.64
C VAL A 84 -19.85 -11.95 -17.71
N GLY A 85 -19.49 -11.73 -18.97
CA GLY A 85 -20.40 -11.73 -20.12
C GLY A 85 -21.15 -10.41 -20.32
N ARG A 86 -20.98 -9.42 -19.43
CA ARG A 86 -21.65 -8.12 -19.52
C ARG A 86 -20.77 -7.11 -20.27
N THR A 87 -21.38 -6.36 -21.18
CA THR A 87 -20.74 -5.25 -21.90
C THR A 87 -20.99 -3.95 -21.15
N LEU A 88 -19.90 -3.32 -20.70
CA LEU A 88 -19.94 -2.11 -19.91
C LEU A 88 -19.00 -1.06 -20.52
N VAL A 89 -19.31 0.21 -20.23
CA VAL A 89 -18.39 1.33 -20.41
C VAL A 89 -17.78 1.61 -19.04
N PHE A 90 -16.46 1.48 -18.95
CA PHE A 90 -15.68 1.68 -17.74
C PHE A 90 -15.04 3.07 -17.78
N ASP A 91 -15.34 3.87 -16.77
CA ASP A 91 -14.64 5.12 -16.49
C ASP A 91 -13.53 4.80 -15.47
N TYR A 92 -12.29 4.75 -15.93
CA TYR A 92 -11.15 4.27 -15.15
C TYR A 92 -9.99 5.27 -15.14
N PHE A 93 -9.24 5.28 -14.05
CA PHE A 93 -8.06 6.10 -13.91
C PHE A 93 -6.86 5.45 -14.60
N ASP A 94 -6.29 6.14 -15.59
CA ASP A 94 -5.04 5.75 -16.23
C ASP A 94 -3.85 6.40 -15.50
N GLY A 95 -2.98 5.55 -14.92
CA GLY A 95 -1.80 5.99 -14.18
C GLY A 95 -0.67 6.53 -15.07
N GLN A 96 -0.71 6.29 -16.38
CA GLN A 96 0.26 6.84 -17.32
C GLN A 96 -0.12 8.28 -17.71
N SER A 97 -1.35 8.51 -18.15
CA SER A 97 -1.82 9.87 -18.48
C SER A 97 -2.14 10.73 -17.26
N GLY A 98 -2.48 10.13 -16.12
CA GLY A 98 -2.91 10.86 -14.92
C GLY A 98 -4.36 11.35 -14.97
N TYR A 99 -5.13 10.91 -15.98
CA TYR A 99 -6.53 11.30 -16.17
C TYR A 99 -7.45 10.07 -16.26
N TYR A 100 -8.75 10.34 -16.13
CA TYR A 100 -9.78 9.33 -16.35
C TYR A 100 -10.03 9.14 -17.84
N GLN A 101 -10.15 7.87 -18.24
CA GLN A 101 -10.48 7.47 -19.60
C GLN A 101 -11.69 6.55 -19.60
N GLU A 102 -12.41 6.54 -20.72
CA GLU A 102 -13.50 5.62 -20.95
C GLU A 102 -13.07 4.49 -21.88
N ILE A 103 -13.34 3.25 -21.48
CA ILE A 103 -13.14 2.07 -22.32
C ILE A 103 -14.42 1.24 -22.32
N ARG A 104 -14.83 0.80 -23.51
CA ARG A 104 -15.97 -0.10 -23.68
C ARG A 104 -15.45 -1.51 -23.86
N GLY A 105 -16.03 -2.48 -23.18
CA GLY A 105 -15.70 -3.88 -23.41
C GLY A 105 -16.60 -4.86 -22.69
N THR A 106 -16.55 -6.11 -23.15
CA THR A 106 -17.24 -7.24 -22.50
C THR A 106 -16.30 -7.92 -21.52
N ILE A 107 -16.76 -8.16 -20.29
CA ILE A 107 -15.95 -8.81 -19.27
C ILE A 107 -15.84 -10.30 -19.58
N LYS A 108 -14.63 -10.79 -19.88
CA LYS A 108 -14.34 -12.21 -20.08
C LYS A 108 -14.04 -12.93 -18.78
N LYS A 109 -13.28 -12.30 -17.88
CA LYS A 109 -12.84 -12.91 -16.62
C LYS A 109 -12.63 -11.87 -15.54
N ILE A 110 -12.99 -12.19 -14.31
CA ILE A 110 -12.69 -11.39 -13.11
C ILE A 110 -11.84 -12.25 -12.18
N VAL A 111 -10.72 -11.74 -11.68
CA VAL A 111 -9.88 -12.40 -10.68
C VAL A 111 -9.77 -11.48 -9.45
N PRO A 112 -10.67 -11.63 -8.47
CA PRO A 112 -10.72 -10.76 -7.28
C PRO A 112 -9.43 -10.74 -6.48
N GLN A 113 -8.75 -11.89 -6.37
CA GLN A 113 -7.47 -12.05 -5.65
C GLN A 113 -6.35 -11.16 -6.23
N ARG A 114 -6.38 -10.92 -7.55
CA ARG A 114 -5.44 -10.02 -8.22
C ARG A 114 -5.98 -8.60 -8.36
N GLY A 115 -7.24 -8.36 -7.99
CA GLY A 115 -7.92 -7.08 -8.17
C GLY A 115 -8.05 -6.65 -9.63
N ARG A 116 -8.09 -7.61 -10.57
CA ARG A 116 -8.11 -7.35 -12.02
C ARG A 116 -9.27 -8.02 -12.72
N LEU A 117 -9.72 -7.40 -13.81
CA LEU A 117 -10.63 -7.97 -14.79
C LEU A 117 -9.98 -7.96 -16.17
N TRP A 118 -10.38 -8.91 -17.01
CA TRP A 118 -9.96 -9.03 -18.41
C TRP A 118 -11.17 -8.87 -19.31
N LEU A 119 -11.02 -8.03 -20.33
CA LEU A 119 -11.98 -7.84 -21.39
C LEU A 119 -11.78 -8.90 -22.48
N THR A 120 -12.80 -9.13 -23.29
CA THR A 120 -12.73 -10.08 -24.42
C THR A 120 -11.68 -9.66 -25.45
N ASP A 121 -11.47 -8.36 -25.61
CA ASP A 121 -10.51 -7.75 -26.56
C ASP A 121 -9.04 -7.90 -26.13
N GLY A 122 -8.78 -8.49 -24.95
CA GLY A 122 -7.45 -8.75 -24.42
C GLY A 122 -6.97 -7.74 -23.37
N ASP A 123 -7.60 -6.57 -23.31
CA ASP A 123 -7.28 -5.54 -22.32
C ASP A 123 -7.57 -5.98 -20.89
N SER A 124 -6.76 -5.51 -19.95
CA SER A 124 -6.93 -5.81 -18.53
C SER A 124 -7.02 -4.54 -17.68
N LEU A 125 -8.05 -4.48 -16.85
CA LEU A 125 -8.35 -3.32 -16.02
C LEU A 125 -8.16 -3.64 -14.54
N VAL A 126 -7.61 -2.69 -13.80
CA VAL A 126 -7.50 -2.76 -12.33
C VAL A 126 -8.82 -2.29 -11.74
N ILE A 127 -9.48 -3.16 -10.95
CA ILE A 127 -10.81 -2.89 -10.39
C ILE A 127 -10.79 -1.63 -9.51
N ALA A 128 -9.71 -1.42 -8.76
CA ALA A 128 -9.54 -0.26 -7.88
C ALA A 128 -9.32 1.07 -8.62
N SER A 129 -9.06 1.04 -9.93
CA SER A 129 -8.93 2.25 -10.74
C SER A 129 -10.26 2.68 -11.37
N ILE A 130 -11.30 1.84 -11.32
CA ILE A 130 -12.61 2.14 -11.90
C ILE A 130 -13.35 3.10 -10.97
N ARG A 131 -13.75 4.26 -11.52
CA ARG A 131 -14.56 5.27 -10.82
C ARG A 131 -16.05 5.01 -11.00
N ALA A 132 -16.46 4.60 -12.20
CA ALA A 132 -17.84 4.32 -12.52
C ALA A 132 -17.93 3.29 -13.64
N VAL A 133 -19.06 2.58 -13.71
CA VAL A 133 -19.41 1.74 -14.84
C VAL A 133 -20.82 2.10 -15.32
N ARG A 134 -21.01 2.10 -16.64
CA ARG A 134 -22.32 2.32 -17.27
C ARG A 134 -22.63 1.14 -18.19
N LEU A 135 -23.91 0.82 -18.35
CA LEU A 135 -24.32 -0.17 -19.33
C LEU A 135 -24.08 0.40 -20.73
N ALA A 136 -23.42 -0.39 -21.59
CA ALA A 136 -23.42 -0.09 -23.00
C ALA A 136 -24.82 -0.47 -23.52
N ASN A 137 -25.74 0.49 -23.54
CA ASN A 137 -27.05 0.26 -24.16
C ASN A 137 -26.84 -0.04 -25.65
N HIS A 138 -27.59 -1.01 -26.14
CA HIS A 138 -27.75 -1.27 -27.57
C HIS A 138 -28.48 -0.07 -28.19
N GLU A 139 -27.82 0.61 -29.12
CA GLU A 139 -28.54 1.09 -30.31
C GLU A 139 -28.81 -0.10 -31.24
#